data_AF-A0A015LHM3-F1
#
_entry.id   AF-A0A015LHM3-F1
#
_cell.length_a   1.000
_cell.length_b   1.000
_cell.length_c   1.000
_cell.angle_alpha   90.00
_cell.angle_beta   90.00
_cell.angle_gamma   90.00
#
_symmetry.space_group_name_H-M   'P 1'
#
loop_
_entity.id
_entity.type
_entity.pdbx_description
1 polymer ?
#
loop_
_entity_poly.entity_id
_entity_poly.type
_entity_poly.pdbx_seq_one_letter_code
_entity_poly.pdbx_strand_id
1 'polypeptide(L)'
;MHGISSPCKIPLYNKTCWNSWFRMIIYAKNHIIYWLNFFKEEFNDDKKHNTLAAINSCLQNEQELGIITIYLNFISSYANEFIQDLDFFQQLKKPVFPLVELRLQHLTAYIESYRNSTDFGPSLENLITQYRFDINEFYAIFRMAFEVAYNKFIAHIPNHPSRPLFNACQVFNPKYIYAGDLLRKNIRQYSVIKEFTNPSDDLLQEWGIYCGLENEFLGEIELDQYWLNKMTQLPILSNIALDYIWLPISSCSVERSFSMYNSLLDNDRQNLSKDSLKRLSMMYFNGRRI
;
A
#
# COMPACT_ATOMS: atom_id res chain seq x y z
N MET A 1 41.01 -17.74 11.62
CA MET A 1 40.82 -16.47 10.89
C MET A 1 39.79 -16.71 9.79
N HIS A 2 38.51 -16.53 10.10
CA HIS A 2 37.44 -16.52 9.10
C HIS A 2 36.79 -15.13 9.16
N GLY A 3 37.54 -14.14 8.67
CA GLY A 3 37.07 -12.78 8.56
C GLY A 3 36.16 -12.66 7.36
N ILE A 4 34.88 -12.41 7.59
CA ILE A 4 34.02 -11.79 6.59
C ILE A 4 34.57 -10.38 6.39
N SER A 5 35.32 -10.16 5.31
CA SER A 5 36.14 -8.96 5.07
C SER A 5 35.36 -7.68 4.75
N SER A 6 34.03 -7.73 4.80
CA SER A 6 33.15 -6.56 4.90
C SER A 6 31.74 -7.10 5.09
N PRO A 7 31.09 -6.87 6.24
CA PRO A 7 29.64 -6.95 6.24
C PRO A 7 29.17 -5.91 5.22
N CYS A 8 28.66 -6.36 4.07
CA CYS A 8 27.89 -5.49 3.22
C CYS A 8 26.82 -4.88 4.13
N LYS A 9 26.81 -3.55 4.24
CA LYS A 9 25.64 -2.85 4.79
C LYS A 9 24.44 -3.55 4.18
N ILE A 10 23.49 -4.00 5.02
CA ILE A 10 22.14 -4.31 4.54
C ILE A 10 21.86 -3.16 3.58
N PRO A 11 21.55 -3.43 2.30
CA PRO A 11 21.11 -2.37 1.43
C PRO A 11 19.82 -1.87 2.05
N LEU A 12 19.96 -0.90 2.97
CA LEU A 12 18.95 0.05 3.29
C LEU A 12 18.78 0.72 1.94
N TYR A 13 17.84 0.20 1.17
CA TYR A 13 17.17 0.98 0.18
C TYR A 13 16.78 2.25 0.94
N ASN A 14 17.60 3.31 0.82
CA ASN A 14 17.24 4.66 1.21
C ASN A 14 16.22 5.18 0.19
N LYS A 15 15.09 4.48 0.19
CA LYS A 15 13.75 4.80 -0.25
C LYS A 15 12.91 4.15 0.83
N THR A 16 12.69 4.84 1.94
CA THR A 16 11.74 4.41 2.98
C THR A 16 10.35 4.39 2.34
N CYS A 17 10.08 3.32 1.61
CA CYS A 17 8.77 2.95 1.13
C CYS A 17 7.88 2.81 2.36
N TRP A 18 6.62 3.23 2.28
CA TRP A 18 5.68 3.15 3.41
C TRP A 18 5.56 1.72 4.01
N ASN A 19 6.00 0.68 3.28
CA ASN A 19 6.01 -0.71 3.75
C ASN A 19 7.35 -1.23 4.31
N SER A 20 8.40 -0.40 4.42
CA SER A 20 9.73 -0.83 4.91
C SER A 20 9.68 -1.48 6.30
N TRP A 21 8.83 -0.97 7.19
CA TRP A 21 8.65 -1.54 8.53
C TRP A 21 8.09 -2.97 8.46
N PHE A 22 7.05 -3.21 7.66
CA PHE A 22 6.49 -4.55 7.48
C PHE A 22 7.50 -5.52 6.85
N ARG A 23 8.29 -5.05 5.87
CA ARG A 23 9.36 -5.85 5.26
C ARG A 23 10.44 -6.23 6.28
N MET A 24 10.77 -5.32 7.20
CA MET A 24 11.67 -5.63 8.32
C MET A 24 11.06 -6.69 9.24
N ILE A 25 9.78 -6.59 9.59
CA ILE A 25 9.14 -7.63 10.43
C ILE A 25 9.17 -9.01 9.75
N ILE A 26 8.89 -9.09 8.45
CA ILE A 26 8.99 -10.35 7.69
C ILE A 26 10.43 -10.87 7.69
N TYR A 27 11.42 -9.99 7.51
CA TYR A 27 12.83 -10.36 7.60
C TYR A 27 13.18 -10.89 9.00
N ALA A 28 12.78 -10.19 10.06
CA ALA A 28 13.02 -10.56 11.45
C ALA A 28 12.39 -11.93 11.77
N LYS A 29 11.13 -12.16 11.38
CA LYS A 29 10.46 -13.47 11.54
C LYS A 29 11.31 -14.62 10.97
N ASN A 30 11.88 -14.42 9.79
CA ASN A 30 12.64 -15.45 9.10
C ASN A 30 14.06 -15.65 9.66
N HIS A 31 14.60 -14.68 10.41
CA HIS A 31 16.00 -14.68 10.84
C HIS A 31 16.19 -14.61 12.36
N ILE A 32 15.10 -14.55 13.15
CA ILE A 32 15.16 -14.39 14.61
C ILE A 32 16.01 -15.47 15.30
N ILE A 33 16.05 -16.68 14.73
CA ILE A 33 16.88 -17.80 15.22
C ILE A 33 18.38 -17.49 15.17
N TYR A 34 18.83 -16.67 14.21
CA TYR A 34 20.24 -16.32 14.05
C TYR A 34 20.64 -15.17 14.97
N TRP A 35 19.67 -14.30 15.33
CA TRP A 35 19.93 -13.13 16.17
C TRP A 35 20.39 -13.54 17.57
N LEU A 36 19.89 -14.67 18.08
CA LEU A 36 20.27 -15.18 19.39
C LEU A 36 21.78 -15.43 19.51
N ASN A 37 22.38 -16.09 18.51
CA ASN A 37 23.83 -16.33 18.52
C ASN A 37 24.61 -15.06 18.18
N PHE A 38 24.14 -14.30 17.19
CA PHE A 38 24.79 -13.06 16.78
C PHE A 38 24.94 -12.07 17.95
N PHE A 39 23.85 -11.73 18.65
CA PHE A 39 23.92 -10.77 19.76
C PHE A 39 24.65 -11.32 20.99
N LYS A 40 24.71 -12.64 21.15
CA LYS A 40 25.52 -13.28 22.18
C LYS A 40 27.02 -13.12 21.90
N GLU A 41 27.43 -13.33 20.66
CA GLU A 41 28.82 -13.14 20.23
C GLU A 41 29.23 -11.67 20.31
N GLU A 42 28.43 -10.75 19.75
CA GLU A 42 28.69 -9.31 19.82
C GLU A 42 28.79 -8.79 21.26
N PHE A 43 27.92 -9.26 22.16
CA PHE A 43 28.01 -8.90 23.57
C PHE A 43 29.25 -9.47 24.27
N ASN A 44 29.71 -10.66 23.87
CA ASN A 44 30.93 -11.24 24.43
C ASN A 44 32.18 -10.44 24.03
N ASP A 45 32.17 -9.84 22.84
CA ASP A 45 33.25 -9.00 22.31
C ASP A 45 33.26 -7.61 22.97
N ASP A 46 32.09 -7.00 23.22
CA ASP A 46 31.98 -5.75 23.99
C ASP A 46 30.98 -5.84 25.16
N LYS A 47 31.46 -6.41 26.27
CA LYS A 47 30.69 -6.59 27.50
C LYS A 47 30.27 -5.30 28.19
N LYS A 48 30.82 -4.15 27.80
CA LYS A 48 30.46 -2.83 28.40
C LYS A 48 29.33 -2.16 27.64
N HIS A 49 28.92 -2.68 26.49
CA HIS A 49 27.88 -2.08 25.67
C HIS A 49 26.48 -2.38 26.24
N ASN A 50 25.92 -1.41 26.97
CA ASN A 50 24.61 -1.56 27.64
C ASN A 50 23.48 -2.01 26.72
N THR A 51 23.42 -1.50 25.49
CA THR A 51 22.38 -1.91 24.51
C THR A 51 22.51 -3.37 24.09
N LEU A 52 23.74 -3.86 23.83
CA LEU A 52 23.97 -5.26 23.49
C LEU A 52 23.65 -6.15 24.68
N ALA A 53 23.97 -5.72 25.90
CA ALA A 53 23.61 -6.42 27.12
C ALA A 53 22.07 -6.59 27.24
N ALA A 54 21.31 -5.51 26.99
CA ALA A 54 19.86 -5.54 27.06
C ALA A 54 19.23 -6.43 25.97
N ILE A 55 19.68 -6.30 24.71
CA ILE A 55 19.20 -7.14 23.60
C ILE A 55 19.52 -8.61 23.86
N ASN A 56 20.76 -8.92 24.24
CA ASN A 56 21.16 -10.28 24.54
C ASN A 56 20.35 -10.83 25.73
N SER A 57 20.17 -10.07 26.81
CA SER A 57 19.34 -10.50 27.94
C SER A 57 17.90 -10.81 27.55
N CYS A 58 17.32 -10.03 26.63
CA CYS A 58 15.98 -10.25 26.11
C CYS A 58 15.91 -11.51 25.23
N LEU A 59 16.83 -11.66 24.28
CA LEU A 59 16.83 -12.80 23.35
C LEU A 59 17.19 -14.14 24.01
N GLN A 60 17.99 -14.14 25.08
CA GLN A 60 18.33 -15.36 25.82
C GLN A 60 17.22 -15.79 26.81
N ASN A 61 16.23 -14.93 27.07
CA ASN A 61 15.07 -15.29 27.89
C ASN A 61 14.03 -16.00 27.02
N GLU A 62 13.72 -17.27 27.34
CA GLU A 62 12.79 -18.09 26.56
C GLU A 62 11.38 -17.49 26.48
N GLN A 63 10.89 -16.85 27.54
CA GLN A 63 9.56 -16.24 27.55
C GLN A 63 9.53 -14.99 26.67
N GLU A 64 10.49 -14.09 26.82
CA GLU A 64 10.61 -12.86 26.01
C GLU A 64 10.78 -13.20 24.52
N LEU A 65 11.65 -14.16 24.21
CA LEU A 65 11.84 -14.66 22.84
C LEU A 65 10.54 -15.28 22.29
N GLY A 66 9.80 -16.01 23.11
CA GLY A 66 8.48 -16.55 22.75
C GLY A 66 7.49 -15.44 22.39
N ILE A 67 7.38 -14.41 23.22
CA ILE A 67 6.52 -13.24 22.97
C ILE A 67 6.91 -12.56 21.65
N ILE A 68 8.20 -12.28 21.45
CA ILE A 68 8.71 -11.67 20.22
C ILE A 68 8.37 -12.53 19.01
N THR A 69 8.57 -13.85 19.10
CA THR A 69 8.30 -14.78 18.01
C THR A 69 6.82 -14.81 17.66
N ILE A 70 5.93 -14.80 18.66
CA ILE A 70 4.48 -14.73 18.45
C ILE A 70 4.10 -13.43 17.75
N TYR A 71 4.60 -12.27 18.20
CA TYR A 71 4.30 -10.99 17.58
C TYR A 71 4.83 -10.87 16.15
N LEU A 72 6.04 -11.35 15.87
CA LEU A 72 6.59 -11.37 14.52
C LEU A 72 5.72 -12.22 13.58
N ASN A 73 5.22 -13.36 14.07
CA ASN A 73 4.33 -14.22 13.29
C ASN A 73 2.96 -13.58 13.08
N PHE A 74 2.36 -13.00 14.12
CA PHE A 74 1.09 -12.28 14.02
C PHE A 74 1.18 -11.16 12.99
N ILE A 75 2.13 -10.24 13.16
CA ILE A 75 2.28 -9.10 12.24
C ILE A 75 2.57 -9.60 10.83
N SER A 76 3.45 -10.58 10.65
CA SER A 76 3.75 -11.12 9.32
C SER A 76 2.54 -11.76 8.64
N SER A 77 1.64 -12.42 9.38
CA SER A 77 0.46 -13.07 8.82
C SER A 77 -0.60 -12.07 8.37
N TYR A 78 -0.76 -10.96 9.10
CA TYR A 78 -1.79 -9.96 8.83
C TYR A 78 -1.30 -8.71 8.08
N ALA A 79 0.02 -8.52 7.97
CA ALA A 79 0.60 -7.38 7.25
C ALA A 79 0.34 -7.42 5.74
N ASN A 80 0.08 -8.60 5.17
CA ASN A 80 0.04 -8.77 3.72
C ASN A 80 -1.00 -7.86 3.05
N GLU A 81 -2.21 -7.73 3.61
CA GLU A 81 -3.23 -6.82 3.05
C GLU A 81 -2.75 -5.36 3.05
N PHE A 82 -2.16 -4.89 4.14
CA PHE A 82 -1.58 -3.55 4.20
C PHE A 82 -0.45 -3.35 3.20
N ILE A 83 0.44 -4.33 3.03
CA ILE A 83 1.53 -4.28 2.05
C ILE A 83 0.97 -4.20 0.63
N GLN A 84 -0.03 -5.03 0.30
CA GLN A 84 -0.65 -5.06 -1.01
C GLN A 84 -1.32 -3.73 -1.34
N ASP A 85 -2.07 -3.14 -0.40
CA ASP A 85 -2.68 -1.82 -0.61
C ASP A 85 -1.63 -0.71 -0.75
N LEU A 86 -0.57 -0.73 0.07
CA LEU A 86 0.53 0.23 -0.06
C LEU A 86 1.25 0.09 -1.40
N ASP A 87 1.54 -1.13 -1.85
CA ASP A 87 2.15 -1.38 -3.16
C ASP A 87 1.22 -0.97 -4.29
N PHE A 88 -0.09 -1.22 -4.15
CA PHE A 88 -1.13 -0.76 -5.07
C PHE A 88 -1.15 0.77 -5.20
N PHE A 89 -1.17 1.50 -4.07
CA PHE A 89 -1.18 2.96 -4.09
C PHE A 89 0.11 3.60 -4.62
N GLN A 90 1.19 2.81 -4.71
CA GLN A 90 2.48 3.22 -5.27
C GLN A 90 2.70 2.77 -6.73
N GLN A 91 1.70 2.14 -7.36
CA GLN A 91 1.80 1.76 -8.75
C GLN A 91 1.98 3.00 -9.63
N LEU A 92 2.96 2.92 -10.52
CA LEU A 92 3.26 3.96 -11.49
C LEU A 92 2.78 3.50 -12.86
N LYS A 93 2.39 4.45 -13.70
CA LYS A 93 2.02 4.19 -15.10
C LYS A 93 0.87 3.18 -15.23
N LYS A 94 -0.05 3.16 -14.28
CA LYS A 94 -1.28 2.37 -14.35
C LYS A 94 -2.50 3.23 -14.00
N PRO A 95 -3.64 3.05 -14.68
CA PRO A 95 -4.87 3.80 -14.44
C PRO A 95 -5.62 3.28 -13.19
N VAL A 96 -5.02 3.44 -12.01
CA VAL A 96 -5.51 2.82 -10.76
C VAL A 96 -6.51 3.67 -9.98
N PHE A 97 -6.70 4.93 -10.35
CA PHE A 97 -7.54 5.89 -9.62
C PHE A 97 -8.99 5.39 -9.39
N PRO A 98 -9.68 4.79 -10.39
CA PRO A 98 -11.05 4.26 -10.23
C PRO A 98 -11.17 3.12 -9.22
N LEU A 99 -10.06 2.50 -8.81
CA LEU A 99 -10.06 1.32 -7.94
C LEU A 99 -9.73 1.68 -6.47
N VAL A 100 -9.39 2.95 -6.19
CA VAL A 100 -8.95 3.40 -4.86
C VAL A 100 -10.06 3.23 -3.83
N GLU A 101 -11.28 3.65 -4.14
CA GLU A 101 -12.41 3.56 -3.21
C GLU A 101 -12.68 2.12 -2.80
N LEU A 102 -12.73 1.21 -3.77
CA LEU A 102 -12.93 -0.21 -3.55
C LEU A 102 -11.85 -0.81 -2.64
N ARG A 103 -10.58 -0.46 -2.87
CA ARG A 103 -9.46 -0.89 -2.01
C ARG A 103 -9.64 -0.40 -0.58
N LEU A 104 -10.03 0.85 -0.39
CA LEU A 104 -10.26 1.40 0.94
C LEU A 104 -11.47 0.75 1.63
N GLN A 105 -12.52 0.38 0.89
CA GLN A 105 -13.66 -0.38 1.42
C GLN A 105 -13.23 -1.78 1.86
N HIS A 106 -12.45 -2.49 1.05
CA HIS A 106 -11.89 -3.80 1.41
C HIS A 106 -11.00 -3.71 2.65
N LEU A 107 -10.11 -2.72 2.73
CA LEU A 107 -9.26 -2.51 3.90
C LEU A 107 -10.09 -2.22 5.16
N THR A 108 -11.18 -1.45 5.03
CA THR A 108 -12.10 -1.19 6.14
C THR A 108 -12.72 -2.49 6.64
N ALA A 109 -13.29 -3.29 5.73
CA ALA A 109 -13.90 -4.57 6.08
C ALA A 109 -12.89 -5.56 6.68
N TYR A 110 -11.65 -5.57 6.17
CA TYR A 110 -10.56 -6.38 6.71
C TYR A 110 -10.24 -6.03 8.17
N ILE A 111 -10.03 -4.74 8.46
CA ILE A 111 -9.73 -4.29 9.83
C ILE A 111 -10.92 -4.55 10.77
N GLU A 112 -12.15 -4.31 10.30
CA GLU A 112 -13.38 -4.54 11.08
C GLU A 112 -13.64 -6.02 11.38
N SER A 113 -13.24 -6.92 10.48
CA SER A 113 -13.31 -8.36 10.72
C SER A 113 -12.42 -8.75 11.91
N TYR A 114 -11.15 -8.32 11.90
CA TYR A 114 -10.18 -8.78 12.90
C TYR A 114 -10.25 -8.07 14.25
N ARG A 115 -10.75 -6.84 14.33
CA ARG A 115 -11.03 -6.21 15.64
C ARG A 115 -12.10 -6.98 16.43
N ASN A 116 -13.04 -7.62 15.71
CA ASN A 116 -14.13 -8.39 16.29
C ASN A 116 -13.87 -9.90 16.30
N SER A 117 -12.69 -10.34 15.86
CA SER A 117 -12.40 -11.76 15.69
C SER A 117 -12.16 -12.46 17.03
N THR A 118 -12.74 -13.66 17.16
CA THR A 118 -12.44 -14.60 18.24
C THR A 118 -11.36 -15.60 17.86
N ASP A 119 -10.91 -15.60 16.60
CA ASP A 119 -9.93 -16.55 16.07
C ASP A 119 -8.87 -15.86 15.19
N PHE A 120 -7.61 -16.27 15.36
CA PHE A 120 -6.47 -15.82 14.57
C PHE A 120 -5.75 -16.99 13.88
N GLY A 121 -6.43 -18.14 13.78
CA GLY A 121 -6.03 -19.29 13.03
C GLY A 121 -5.06 -20.23 13.76
N PRO A 122 -5.02 -21.51 13.34
CA PRO A 122 -4.34 -22.57 14.07
C PRO A 122 -2.81 -22.39 14.13
N SER A 123 -2.22 -21.68 13.16
CA SER A 123 -0.78 -21.44 13.16
C SER A 123 -0.32 -20.58 14.33
N LEU A 124 -1.10 -19.56 14.72
CA LEU A 124 -0.75 -18.70 15.84
C LEU A 124 -1.13 -19.36 17.16
N GLU A 125 -2.26 -20.05 17.21
CA GLU A 125 -2.69 -20.82 18.38
C GLU A 125 -1.66 -21.87 18.80
N ASN A 126 -1.17 -22.66 17.82
CA ASN A 126 -0.12 -23.65 18.05
C ASN A 126 1.17 -23.01 18.56
N LEU A 127 1.55 -21.86 18.01
CA LEU A 127 2.75 -21.13 18.41
C LEU A 127 2.64 -20.60 19.85
N ILE A 128 1.50 -20.00 20.21
CA ILE A 128 1.23 -19.50 21.56
C ILE A 128 1.29 -20.66 22.57
N THR A 129 0.64 -21.77 22.23
CA THR A 129 0.60 -22.98 23.08
C THR A 129 2.00 -23.61 23.22
N GLN A 130 2.79 -23.65 22.15
CA GLN A 130 4.17 -24.15 22.16
C GLN A 130 5.04 -23.41 23.19
N TYR A 131 4.88 -22.09 23.30
CA TYR A 131 5.57 -21.27 24.30
C TYR A 131 4.85 -21.22 25.66
N ARG A 132 3.79 -22.01 25.85
CA ARG A 132 3.03 -22.16 27.11
C ARG A 132 2.37 -20.86 27.60
N PHE A 133 1.96 -19.99 26.67
CA PHE A 133 1.19 -18.79 26.98
C PHE A 133 -0.32 -19.04 26.90
N ASP A 134 -1.11 -18.16 27.54
CA ASP A 134 -2.56 -18.17 27.38
C ASP A 134 -2.95 -17.54 26.03
N ILE A 135 -3.68 -18.31 25.22
CA ILE A 135 -4.22 -17.89 23.93
C ILE A 135 -5.12 -16.65 24.07
N ASN A 136 -5.92 -16.59 25.14
CA ASN A 136 -6.89 -15.51 25.32
C ASN A 136 -6.21 -14.16 25.56
N GLU A 137 -5.10 -14.13 26.29
CA GLU A 137 -4.30 -12.94 26.51
C GLU A 137 -3.74 -12.39 25.20
N PHE A 138 -3.16 -13.26 24.36
CA PHE A 138 -2.64 -12.84 23.05
C PHE A 138 -3.74 -12.42 22.08
N TYR A 139 -4.86 -13.13 22.03
CA TYR A 139 -5.98 -12.76 21.16
C TYR A 139 -6.58 -11.41 21.56
N ALA A 140 -6.61 -11.07 22.86
CA ALA A 140 -6.99 -9.74 23.31
C ALA A 140 -6.03 -8.66 22.80
N ILE A 141 -4.72 -8.91 22.83
CA ILE A 141 -3.70 -8.00 22.30
C ILE A 141 -3.84 -7.84 20.78
N PHE A 142 -4.09 -8.92 20.05
CA PHE A 142 -4.27 -8.89 18.60
C PHE A 142 -5.49 -8.06 18.20
N ARG A 143 -6.64 -8.26 18.86
CA ARG A 143 -7.82 -7.42 18.68
C ARG A 143 -7.52 -5.95 18.98
N MET A 144 -6.79 -5.68 20.06
CA MET A 144 -6.39 -4.31 20.43
C MET A 144 -5.50 -3.67 19.34
N ALA A 145 -4.60 -4.44 18.72
CA ALA A 145 -3.78 -3.94 17.61
C ALA A 145 -4.65 -3.53 16.41
N PHE A 146 -5.64 -4.34 16.05
CA PHE A 146 -6.61 -3.99 15.01
C PHE A 146 -7.52 -2.82 15.40
N GLU A 147 -7.88 -2.69 16.67
CA GLU A 147 -8.63 -1.55 17.19
C GLU A 147 -7.82 -0.25 17.03
N VAL A 148 -6.52 -0.26 17.36
CA VAL A 148 -5.62 0.88 17.14
C VAL A 148 -5.50 1.20 15.64
N ALA A 149 -5.38 0.19 14.79
CA ALA A 149 -5.34 0.37 13.33
C ALA A 149 -6.64 0.99 12.80
N TYR A 150 -7.79 0.51 13.28
CA TYR A 150 -9.12 1.03 12.93
C TYR A 150 -9.27 2.49 13.32
N ASN A 151 -8.95 2.83 14.57
CA ASN A 151 -9.05 4.19 15.09
C ASN A 151 -8.18 5.17 14.28
N LYS A 152 -6.98 4.73 13.86
CA LYS A 152 -6.13 5.52 12.99
C LYS A 152 -6.71 5.66 11.57
N PHE A 153 -7.31 4.60 11.04
CA PHE A 153 -7.95 4.61 9.72
C PHE A 153 -9.14 5.58 9.67
N ILE A 154 -10.08 5.47 10.62
CA ILE A 154 -11.29 6.30 10.65
C ILE A 154 -10.99 7.78 10.94
N ALA A 155 -9.87 8.08 11.59
CA ALA A 155 -9.45 9.46 11.83
C ALA A 155 -9.01 10.19 10.54
N HIS A 156 -8.58 9.45 9.51
CA HIS A 156 -7.96 10.04 8.32
C HIS A 156 -8.72 9.78 7.02
N ILE A 157 -9.34 8.61 6.85
CA ILE A 157 -9.85 8.16 5.56
C ILE A 157 -11.29 8.61 5.25
N PRO A 158 -12.27 8.47 6.17
CA PRO A 158 -13.66 8.88 5.90
C PRO A 158 -13.80 10.35 5.51
N ASN A 159 -13.03 11.22 6.16
CA ASN A 159 -13.06 12.67 5.94
C ASN A 159 -12.00 13.16 4.94
N HIS A 160 -11.37 12.26 4.18
CA HIS A 160 -10.34 12.65 3.23
C HIS A 160 -10.95 13.52 2.11
N PRO A 161 -10.38 14.71 1.79
CA PRO A 161 -10.98 15.64 0.82
C PRO A 161 -11.24 15.04 -0.57
N SER A 162 -10.39 14.12 -1.02
CA SER A 162 -10.54 13.43 -2.31
C SER A 162 -11.48 12.22 -2.28
N ARG A 163 -12.03 11.83 -1.12
CA ARG A 163 -12.91 10.65 -1.00
C ARG A 163 -14.14 10.72 -1.91
N PRO A 164 -14.86 11.85 -2.04
CA PRO A 164 -15.98 11.96 -2.97
C PRO A 164 -15.55 11.70 -4.43
N LEU A 165 -14.36 12.16 -4.81
CA LEU A 165 -13.83 11.95 -6.15
C LEU A 165 -13.41 10.48 -6.37
N PHE A 166 -12.78 9.83 -5.39
CA PHE A 166 -12.49 8.39 -5.45
C PHE A 166 -13.76 7.58 -5.64
N ASN A 167 -14.81 7.91 -4.89
CA ASN A 167 -16.11 7.25 -5.00
C ASN A 167 -16.73 7.44 -6.39
N ALA A 168 -16.74 8.67 -6.89
CA ALA A 168 -17.31 8.99 -8.20
C ALA A 168 -16.55 8.34 -9.36
N CYS A 169 -15.22 8.33 -9.33
CA CYS A 169 -14.42 7.77 -10.42
C CYS A 169 -14.52 6.24 -10.55
N GLN A 170 -15.09 5.53 -9.58
CA GLN A 170 -15.35 4.08 -9.73
C GLN A 170 -16.21 3.75 -10.95
N VAL A 171 -17.04 4.68 -11.40
CA VAL A 171 -17.86 4.52 -12.61
C VAL A 171 -17.05 4.24 -13.86
N PHE A 172 -15.77 4.62 -13.89
CA PHE A 172 -14.88 4.33 -14.99
C PHE A 172 -14.31 2.90 -14.95
N ASN A 173 -14.62 2.13 -13.91
CA ASN A 173 -14.43 0.68 -13.90
C ASN A 173 -15.71 -0.01 -14.40
N PRO A 174 -15.69 -0.69 -15.56
CA PRO A 174 -16.87 -1.34 -16.12
C PRO A 174 -17.52 -2.37 -15.18
N LYS A 175 -16.71 -3.04 -14.35
CA LYS A 175 -17.21 -4.01 -13.36
C LYS A 175 -18.05 -3.36 -12.26
N TYR A 176 -17.72 -2.13 -11.89
CA TYR A 176 -18.44 -1.39 -10.85
C TYR A 176 -19.86 -1.03 -11.27
N ILE A 177 -20.01 -0.57 -12.53
CA ILE A 177 -21.31 -0.27 -13.14
C ILE A 177 -22.10 -1.55 -13.40
N TYR A 178 -21.44 -2.60 -13.90
CA TYR A 178 -22.07 -3.89 -14.15
C TYR A 178 -22.67 -4.50 -12.87
N ALA A 179 -21.90 -4.55 -11.78
CA ALA A 179 -22.35 -5.07 -10.48
C ALA A 179 -23.24 -4.08 -9.70
N GLY A 180 -23.66 -2.98 -10.33
CA GLY A 180 -24.42 -1.89 -9.71
C GLY A 180 -25.92 -2.03 -9.84
N ASP A 181 -26.63 -1.47 -8.87
CA ASP A 181 -28.08 -1.28 -8.94
C ASP A 181 -28.45 -0.09 -9.85
N LEU A 182 -29.75 0.22 -9.94
CA LEU A 182 -30.24 1.36 -10.71
C LEU A 182 -29.70 2.70 -10.19
N LEU A 183 -29.37 2.81 -8.89
CA LEU A 183 -28.80 4.02 -8.33
C LEU A 183 -27.38 4.25 -8.85
N ARG A 184 -26.56 3.18 -8.97
CA ARG A 184 -25.22 3.30 -9.57
C ARG A 184 -25.25 3.73 -11.03
N LYS A 185 -26.35 3.47 -11.75
CA LYS A 185 -26.55 3.88 -13.15
C LYS A 185 -27.06 5.31 -13.29
N ASN A 186 -27.32 6.02 -12.20
CA ASN A 186 -27.72 7.42 -12.25
C ASN A 186 -26.49 8.34 -12.28
N ILE A 187 -26.19 8.91 -13.45
CA ILE A 187 -25.04 9.81 -13.67
C ILE A 187 -24.97 10.98 -12.66
N ARG A 188 -26.13 11.46 -12.18
CA ARG A 188 -26.21 12.61 -11.25
C ARG A 188 -25.61 12.31 -9.87
N GLN A 189 -25.46 11.02 -9.50
CA GLN A 189 -24.79 10.61 -8.26
C GLN A 189 -23.29 10.98 -8.26
N TYR A 190 -22.73 11.27 -9.43
CA TYR A 190 -21.30 11.45 -9.64
C TYR A 190 -20.95 12.88 -10.05
N SER A 191 -21.76 13.87 -9.64
CA SER A 191 -21.60 15.29 -9.98
C SER A 191 -20.29 15.93 -9.52
N VAL A 192 -19.51 15.25 -8.67
CA VAL A 192 -18.13 15.64 -8.33
C VAL A 192 -17.23 15.61 -9.59
N ILE A 193 -17.54 14.75 -10.56
CA ILE A 193 -16.97 14.82 -11.90
C ILE A 193 -17.60 16.02 -12.61
N LYS A 194 -16.77 16.98 -12.99
CA LYS A 194 -17.20 18.29 -13.50
C LYS A 194 -18.18 18.16 -14.67
N GLU A 195 -17.89 17.25 -15.58
CA GLU A 195 -18.67 16.98 -16.79
C GLU A 195 -20.05 16.38 -16.49
N PHE A 196 -20.23 15.76 -15.31
CA PHE A 196 -21.48 15.13 -14.89
C PHE A 196 -22.40 16.05 -14.08
N THR A 197 -21.94 17.25 -13.70
CA THR A 197 -22.79 18.23 -13.00
C THR A 197 -23.95 18.69 -13.90
N ASN A 198 -23.64 19.02 -15.16
CA ASN A 198 -24.60 19.44 -16.19
C ASN A 198 -24.28 18.73 -17.51
N PRO A 199 -24.60 17.43 -17.64
CA PRO A 199 -24.25 16.65 -18.81
C PRO A 199 -25.04 17.12 -20.05
N SER A 200 -24.42 17.09 -21.22
CA SER A 200 -25.13 17.27 -22.49
C SER A 200 -26.03 16.07 -22.80
N ASP A 201 -27.00 16.26 -23.70
CA ASP A 201 -27.86 15.16 -24.15
C ASP A 201 -27.04 14.02 -24.79
N ASP A 202 -25.99 14.35 -25.55
CA ASP A 202 -25.07 13.37 -26.12
C ASP A 202 -24.35 12.56 -25.04
N LEU A 203 -23.89 13.21 -23.95
CA LEU A 203 -23.25 12.52 -22.83
C LEU A 203 -24.25 11.63 -22.07
N LEU A 204 -25.50 12.07 -21.91
CA LEU A 204 -26.56 11.27 -21.32
C LEU A 204 -26.86 10.02 -22.16
N GLN A 205 -26.86 10.15 -23.48
CA GLN A 205 -27.04 9.03 -24.40
C GLN A 205 -25.87 8.03 -24.30
N GLU A 206 -24.63 8.51 -24.36
CA GLU A 206 -23.44 7.66 -24.20
C GLU A 206 -23.41 6.95 -22.84
N TRP A 207 -23.78 7.65 -21.77
CA TRP A 207 -23.90 7.07 -20.44
C TRP A 207 -24.93 5.94 -20.39
N GLY A 208 -26.09 6.13 -21.03
CA GLY A 208 -27.12 5.10 -21.15
C GLY A 208 -26.62 3.85 -21.87
N ILE A 209 -25.88 4.03 -22.96
CA ILE A 209 -25.24 2.93 -23.71
C ILE A 209 -24.23 2.21 -22.81
N TYR A 210 -23.33 2.96 -22.15
CA TYR A 210 -22.32 2.40 -21.26
C TYR A 210 -22.92 1.55 -20.14
N CYS A 211 -23.98 2.04 -19.50
CA CYS A 211 -24.70 1.34 -18.43
C CYS A 211 -25.45 0.07 -18.89
N GLY A 212 -25.67 -0.07 -20.21
CA GLY A 212 -26.26 -1.24 -20.85
C GLY A 212 -25.24 -2.24 -21.42
N LEU A 213 -23.93 -1.94 -21.37
CA LEU A 213 -22.91 -2.87 -21.84
C LEU A 213 -22.76 -4.07 -20.90
N GLU A 214 -22.84 -5.27 -21.47
CA GLU A 214 -22.55 -6.53 -20.76
C GLU A 214 -21.02 -6.68 -20.59
N ASN A 215 -20.53 -6.33 -19.41
CA ASN A 215 -19.11 -6.41 -19.05
C ASN A 215 -18.79 -7.58 -18.09
N GLU A 216 -19.70 -8.56 -17.98
CA GLU A 216 -19.67 -9.64 -16.98
C GLU A 216 -18.41 -10.52 -17.06
N PHE A 217 -17.90 -10.77 -18.26
CA PHE A 217 -16.79 -11.70 -18.53
C PHE A 217 -15.43 -11.06 -18.68
N LEU A 218 -15.29 -9.78 -18.37
CA LEU A 218 -14.00 -9.12 -18.45
C LEU A 218 -13.10 -9.64 -17.31
N GLY A 219 -12.00 -10.28 -17.66
CA GLY A 219 -10.93 -10.72 -16.74
C GLY A 219 -10.24 -9.54 -16.06
N GLU A 220 -8.91 -9.52 -15.97
CA GLU A 220 -8.24 -8.27 -15.61
C GLU A 220 -8.45 -7.24 -16.73
N ILE A 221 -9.03 -6.07 -16.40
CA ILE A 221 -9.29 -5.00 -17.37
C ILE A 221 -8.15 -4.00 -17.29
N GLU A 222 -7.44 -3.83 -18.38
CA GLU A 222 -6.61 -2.65 -18.62
C GLU A 222 -7.54 -1.47 -18.94
N LEU A 223 -7.82 -0.63 -17.93
CA LEU A 223 -8.85 0.42 -18.03
C LEU A 223 -8.55 1.41 -19.16
N ASP A 224 -7.28 1.73 -19.41
CA ASP A 224 -6.88 2.59 -20.53
C ASP A 224 -7.23 1.96 -21.87
N GLN A 225 -6.89 0.67 -22.09
CA GLN A 225 -7.23 -0.03 -23.33
C GLN A 225 -8.75 -0.17 -23.50
N TYR A 226 -9.48 -0.43 -22.41
CA TYR A 226 -10.94 -0.46 -22.45
C TYR A 226 -11.51 0.85 -22.98
N TRP A 227 -11.13 1.98 -22.39
CA TRP A 227 -11.67 3.29 -22.76
C TRP A 227 -11.21 3.76 -24.15
N LEU A 228 -9.98 3.41 -24.56
CA LEU A 228 -9.48 3.63 -25.92
C LEU A 228 -10.32 2.87 -26.96
N ASN A 229 -10.62 1.60 -26.71
CA ASN A 229 -11.45 0.78 -27.59
C ASN A 229 -12.90 1.25 -27.68
N LYS A 230 -13.36 2.05 -26.70
CA LYS A 230 -14.70 2.64 -26.69
C LYS A 230 -14.80 4.02 -27.33
N MET A 231 -13.69 4.65 -27.74
CA MET A 231 -13.71 6.01 -28.31
C MET A 231 -14.61 6.16 -29.54
N THR A 232 -14.80 5.12 -30.35
CA THR A 232 -15.70 5.17 -31.52
C THR A 232 -17.17 5.08 -31.14
N GLN A 233 -17.49 4.35 -30.07
CA GLN A 233 -18.86 4.12 -29.60
C GLN A 233 -19.32 5.19 -28.60
N LEU A 234 -18.40 5.67 -27.76
CA LEU A 234 -18.61 6.55 -26.62
C LEU A 234 -17.56 7.68 -26.62
N PRO A 235 -17.49 8.51 -27.69
CA PRO A 235 -16.41 9.49 -27.84
C PRO A 235 -16.32 10.50 -26.70
N ILE A 236 -17.43 10.99 -26.16
CA ILE A 236 -17.41 11.99 -25.08
C ILE A 236 -16.99 11.32 -23.77
N LEU A 237 -17.67 10.23 -23.39
CA LEU A 237 -17.44 9.52 -22.14
C LEU A 237 -16.06 8.88 -22.08
N SER A 238 -15.54 8.33 -23.18
CA SER A 238 -14.18 7.80 -23.24
C SER A 238 -13.13 8.88 -23.00
N ASN A 239 -13.29 10.07 -23.58
CA ASN A 239 -12.35 11.18 -23.33
C ASN A 239 -12.34 11.58 -21.86
N ILE A 240 -13.53 11.72 -21.26
CA ILE A 240 -13.67 12.01 -19.82
C ILE A 240 -13.01 10.90 -19.01
N ALA A 241 -13.32 9.63 -19.28
CA ALA A 241 -12.75 8.51 -18.54
C ALA A 241 -11.22 8.52 -18.59
N LEU A 242 -10.63 8.73 -19.77
CA LEU A 242 -9.17 8.80 -19.94
C LEU A 242 -8.54 9.93 -19.11
N ASP A 243 -9.22 11.06 -18.92
CA ASP A 243 -8.71 12.13 -18.04
C ASP A 243 -8.71 11.71 -16.55
N TYR A 244 -9.76 11.04 -16.09
CA TYR A 244 -9.91 10.69 -14.67
C TYR A 244 -9.17 9.41 -14.25
N ILE A 245 -9.10 8.38 -15.10
CA ILE A 245 -8.46 7.11 -14.71
C ILE A 245 -6.96 7.26 -14.43
N TRP A 246 -6.33 8.28 -15.04
CA TRP A 246 -4.90 8.57 -14.94
C TRP A 246 -4.55 9.57 -13.82
N LEU A 247 -5.53 10.02 -13.03
CA LEU A 247 -5.28 10.90 -11.92
C LEU A 247 -4.27 10.28 -10.94
N PRO A 248 -3.31 11.06 -10.42
CA PRO A 248 -2.32 10.55 -9.47
C PRO A 248 -2.97 10.28 -8.11
N ILE A 249 -2.65 9.11 -7.54
CA ILE A 249 -3.18 8.68 -6.24
C ILE A 249 -2.16 8.82 -5.09
N SER A 250 -0.88 8.99 -5.42
CA SER A 250 0.19 9.16 -4.42
C SER A 250 1.28 10.11 -4.88
N SER A 251 1.89 10.79 -3.91
CA SER A 251 3.10 11.60 -4.10
C SER A 251 4.33 10.75 -4.43
N CYS A 252 4.26 9.42 -4.31
CA CYS A 252 5.40 8.52 -4.49
C CYS A 252 6.05 8.65 -5.88
N SER A 253 5.27 9.00 -6.92
CA SER A 253 5.81 9.32 -8.25
C SER A 253 6.80 10.49 -8.20
N VAL A 254 6.43 11.54 -7.46
CA VAL A 254 7.24 12.75 -7.26
C VAL A 254 8.38 12.47 -6.29
N GLU A 255 8.16 11.73 -5.21
CA GLU A 255 9.22 11.34 -4.25
C GLU A 255 10.30 10.44 -4.86
N ARG A 256 9.91 9.50 -5.74
CA ARG A 256 10.87 8.70 -6.50
C ARG A 256 11.65 9.55 -7.48
N SER A 257 11.03 10.60 -8.04
CA SER A 257 11.77 11.59 -8.81
C SER A 257 12.81 12.27 -7.91
N PHE A 258 12.44 12.77 -6.71
CA PHE A 258 13.34 13.34 -5.68
C PHE A 258 14.50 12.42 -5.30
N SER A 259 14.27 11.11 -5.17
CA SER A 259 15.33 10.13 -4.92
C SER A 259 16.34 10.06 -6.06
N MET A 260 15.92 10.25 -7.32
CA MET A 260 16.85 10.40 -8.44
C MET A 260 17.59 11.74 -8.40
N TYR A 261 17.00 12.82 -7.86
CA TYR A 261 17.76 14.07 -7.69
C TYR A 261 18.92 13.91 -6.72
N ASN A 262 18.80 13.07 -5.69
CA ASN A 262 19.94 12.79 -4.80
C ASN A 262 21.11 12.15 -5.55
N SER A 263 20.87 11.42 -6.65
CA SER A 263 21.95 10.95 -7.53
C SER A 263 22.50 12.03 -8.47
N LEU A 264 21.73 13.11 -8.72
CA LEU A 264 22.14 14.27 -9.53
C LEU A 264 22.81 15.37 -8.70
N LEU A 265 22.54 15.41 -7.40
CA LEU A 265 23.07 16.34 -6.40
C LEU A 265 24.11 15.68 -5.48
N ASP A 266 24.60 14.49 -5.85
CA ASP A 266 25.71 13.85 -5.18
C ASP A 266 26.95 14.78 -5.21
N ASN A 267 27.93 14.50 -4.36
CA ASN A 267 29.08 15.37 -4.09
C ASN A 267 29.84 15.82 -5.35
N ASP A 268 29.69 15.11 -6.47
CA ASP A 268 30.30 15.43 -7.77
C ASP A 268 29.59 16.54 -8.58
N ARG A 269 28.38 17.00 -8.20
CA ARG A 269 27.55 17.90 -9.03
C ARG A 269 26.88 19.07 -8.28
N GLN A 270 27.59 19.66 -7.32
CA GLN A 270 27.06 20.72 -6.44
C GLN A 270 26.73 22.08 -7.11
N ASN A 271 26.97 22.27 -8.41
CA ASN A 271 26.90 23.59 -9.08
C ASN A 271 25.77 23.76 -10.10
N LEU A 272 24.66 23.01 -9.98
CA LEU A 272 23.49 23.22 -10.85
C LEU A 272 22.67 24.42 -10.38
N SER A 273 22.41 25.37 -11.28
CA SER A 273 21.43 26.43 -11.02
C SER A 273 20.02 25.85 -10.84
N LYS A 274 19.14 26.57 -10.13
CA LYS A 274 17.74 26.20 -9.95
C LYS A 274 17.02 25.97 -11.29
N ASP A 275 17.34 26.75 -12.32
CA ASP A 275 16.77 26.62 -13.66
C ASP A 275 17.28 25.38 -14.39
N SER A 276 18.58 25.11 -14.31
CA SER A 276 19.18 23.88 -14.85
C SER A 276 18.58 22.64 -14.19
N LEU A 277 18.38 22.68 -12.87
CA LEU A 277 17.76 21.60 -12.11
C LEU A 277 16.30 21.36 -12.53
N LYS A 278 15.52 22.44 -12.72
CA LYS A 278 14.13 22.36 -13.20
C LYS A 278 14.04 21.75 -14.60
N ARG A 279 14.91 22.18 -15.53
CA ARG A 279 14.95 21.65 -16.90
C ARG A 279 15.39 20.19 -16.93
N LEU A 280 16.42 19.84 -16.16
CA LEU A 280 16.93 18.48 -16.04
C LEU A 280 15.86 17.54 -15.47
N SER A 281 15.15 17.98 -14.43
CA SER A 281 14.00 17.28 -13.88
C SER A 281 12.92 16.98 -14.92
N MET A 282 12.53 18.00 -15.68
CA MET A 282 11.51 17.85 -16.72
C MET A 282 11.97 16.88 -17.82
N MET A 283 13.25 16.94 -18.21
CA MET A 283 13.83 15.99 -19.17
C MET A 283 13.86 14.55 -18.63
N TYR A 284 14.19 14.33 -17.36
CA TYR A 284 14.19 12.99 -16.77
C TYR A 284 12.80 12.41 -16.58
N PHE A 285 11.85 13.23 -16.13
CA PHE A 285 10.46 12.82 -15.96
C PHE A 285 9.84 12.42 -17.31
N ASN A 286 10.12 13.19 -18.37
CA ASN A 286 9.59 12.95 -19.71
C ASN A 286 10.41 11.95 -20.54
N GLY A 287 11.71 11.80 -20.30
CA GLY A 287 12.60 10.95 -21.08
C GLY A 287 12.36 9.44 -20.92
N ARG A 288 11.60 9.03 -19.90
CA ARG A 288 11.12 7.63 -19.73
C ARG A 288 9.81 7.33 -20.48
N ARG A 289 9.35 8.24 -21.35
CA ARG A 289 8.19 8.09 -22.26
C ARG A 289 8.59 7.88 -23.74
N ILE A 290 9.88 7.80 -24.05
CA ILE A 290 10.40 7.43 -25.38
C ILE A 290 10.83 5.96 -25.35
#